data_AF-A0A4P6GAZ4-F1
#
_entry.id   AF-A0A4P6GAZ4-F1
#
_cell.length_a   1.000
_cell.length_b   1.000
_cell.length_c   1.000
_cell.angle_alpha   90.00
_cell.angle_beta   90.00
_cell.angle_gamma   90.00
#
_symmetry.space_group_name_H-M   'P 1'
#
loop_
_entity.id
_entity.type
_entity.pdbx_description
1 polymer ?
#
loop_
_entity_poly.entity_id
_entity_poly.type
_entity_poly.pdbx_seq_one_letter_code
_entity_poly.pdbx_strand_id
1 'polypeptide(L)'
;MRVYVDAAVHPWRGRLWCHLFSPDIEALHAFAQRIGMRREWFQDPRSSLKISWPHYDISADRRVAALALGAVELGRHQTVAMSRIVMNRFHGLEGTERELDPLAVHRRIGSAKLPLLEKWLAAELLRFAEPQSTA
;
A
#
# COMPACT_ATOMS: atom_id res chain seq x y z
N MET A 1 10.40 -7.62 3.03
CA MET A 1 9.22 -7.09 2.30
C MET A 1 8.85 -5.66 2.74
N ARG A 2 8.29 -4.80 1.86
CA ARG A 2 8.01 -3.37 2.11
C ARG A 2 6.56 -3.15 2.56
N VAL A 3 6.38 -2.28 3.56
CA VAL A 3 5.06 -1.80 4.02
C VAL A 3 4.94 -0.32 3.70
N TYR A 4 3.80 0.10 3.18
CA TYR A 4 3.51 1.46 2.76
C TYR A 4 2.48 2.11 3.66
N VAL A 5 2.58 3.42 3.81
CA VAL A 5 1.60 4.24 4.54
C VAL A 5 1.33 5.52 3.77
N ASP A 6 0.05 5.88 3.60
CA ASP A 6 -0.31 7.13 2.94
C ASP A 6 -0.48 8.30 3.91
N ALA A 7 -0.83 9.48 3.40
CA ALA A 7 -1.03 10.67 4.21
C ALA A 7 -2.29 10.53 5.09
N ALA A 8 -2.18 10.91 6.36
CA ALA A 8 -3.34 10.93 7.27
C ALA A 8 -4.26 12.10 6.93
N VAL A 9 -5.24 11.86 6.07
CA VAL A 9 -6.16 12.89 5.54
C VAL A 9 -7.64 12.59 5.76
N HIS A 10 -7.97 11.41 6.29
CA HIS A 10 -9.35 10.97 6.48
C HIS A 10 -9.86 11.34 7.88
N PRO A 11 -10.76 12.32 8.05
CA PRO A 11 -11.28 12.70 9.36
C PRO A 11 -12.33 11.69 9.87
N TRP A 12 -12.09 11.11 11.05
CA TRP A 12 -13.07 10.25 11.72
C TRP A 12 -12.83 10.22 13.23
N ARG A 13 -13.91 10.36 14.02
CA ARG A 13 -13.89 10.37 15.50
C ARG A 13 -12.83 11.32 16.10
N GLY A 14 -12.73 12.54 15.56
CA GLY A 14 -11.82 13.58 16.05
C GLY A 14 -10.34 13.34 15.74
N ARG A 15 -10.03 12.41 14.83
CA ARG A 15 -8.66 12.06 14.42
C ARG A 15 -8.55 12.03 12.90
N LEU A 16 -7.34 12.18 12.40
CA LEU A 16 -7.00 11.88 11.01
C LEU A 16 -6.51 10.44 10.89
N TRP A 17 -6.92 9.80 9.80
CA TRP A 17 -6.65 8.39 9.49
C TRP A 17 -6.00 8.27 8.12
N CYS A 18 -5.23 7.19 7.96
CA CYS A 18 -4.52 6.79 6.76
C CYS A 18 -4.53 5.26 6.63
N HIS A 19 -4.15 4.79 5.45
CA HIS A 19 -4.06 3.38 5.13
C HIS A 19 -2.62 2.88 5.30
N LEU A 20 -2.48 1.73 5.95
CA LEU A 20 -1.26 0.92 5.99
C LEU A 20 -1.48 -0.34 5.15
N PHE A 21 -0.62 -0.59 4.17
CA PHE A 21 -0.82 -1.68 3.21
C PHE A 21 0.50 -2.19 2.63
N SER A 22 0.46 -3.35 1.99
CA SER A 22 1.62 -4.03 1.43
C SER A 22 1.19 -5.00 0.34
N PRO A 23 2.01 -5.21 -0.70
CA PRO A 23 1.82 -6.31 -1.66
C PRO A 23 2.00 -7.70 -1.05
N ASP A 24 2.52 -7.78 0.17
CA ASP A 24 2.63 -8.98 1.00
C ASP A 24 1.80 -8.83 2.27
N ILE A 25 0.81 -9.69 2.39
CA ILE A 25 -0.17 -9.70 3.46
C ILE A 25 0.43 -10.21 4.78
N GLU A 26 1.35 -11.17 4.73
CA GLU A 26 1.98 -11.68 5.95
C GLU A 26 2.92 -10.64 6.56
N ALA A 27 3.74 -9.98 5.74
CA ALA A 27 4.53 -8.84 6.21
C ALA A 27 3.65 -7.70 6.72
N LEU A 28 2.49 -7.45 6.10
CA LEU A 28 1.54 -6.45 6.58
C LEU A 28 1.02 -6.79 7.97
N HIS A 29 0.63 -8.04 8.21
CA HIS A 29 0.14 -8.48 9.52
C HIS A 29 1.22 -8.38 10.59
N ALA A 30 2.43 -8.87 10.30
CA ALA A 30 3.56 -8.78 11.20
C ALA A 30 3.89 -7.30 11.55
N PHE A 31 3.88 -6.42 10.55
CA PHE A 31 4.12 -4.99 10.76
C PHE A 31 3.00 -4.34 11.58
N ALA A 32 1.74 -4.62 11.24
CA ALA A 32 0.58 -4.10 11.93
C ALA A 32 0.58 -4.50 13.42
N GLN A 33 0.95 -5.74 13.73
CA GLN A 33 1.10 -6.20 15.12
C GLN A 33 2.14 -5.37 15.88
N ARG A 34 3.29 -5.06 15.27
CA ARG A 34 4.38 -4.28 15.89
C ARG A 34 3.97 -2.85 16.23
N ILE A 35 3.06 -2.25 15.47
CA ILE A 35 2.46 -0.94 15.79
C ILE A 35 1.19 -1.06 16.64
N GLY A 36 0.90 -2.24 17.21
CA GLY A 36 -0.19 -2.49 18.13
C GLY A 36 -1.58 -2.61 17.50
N MET A 37 -1.67 -3.04 16.25
CA MET A 37 -2.95 -3.34 15.58
C MET A 37 -3.35 -4.80 15.81
N ARG A 38 -4.67 -5.05 15.82
CA ARG A 38 -5.24 -6.40 15.94
C ARG A 38 -5.51 -7.00 14.56
N ARG A 39 -5.35 -8.32 14.42
CA ARG A 39 -5.55 -9.03 13.13
C ARG A 39 -6.95 -8.79 12.54
N GLU A 40 -7.96 -8.76 13.39
CA GLU A 40 -9.37 -8.50 13.05
C GLU A 40 -9.67 -7.09 12.53
N TRP A 41 -8.76 -6.13 12.69
CA TRP A 41 -8.91 -4.77 12.13
C TRP A 41 -8.48 -4.69 10.66
N PHE A 42 -7.98 -5.80 10.11
CA PHE A 42 -7.63 -5.90 8.71
C PHE A 42 -8.87 -5.73 7.84
N GLN A 43 -8.80 -4.79 6.90
CA GLN A 43 -9.81 -4.56 5.90
C GLN A 43 -9.58 -5.55 4.75
N ASP A 44 -10.29 -6.68 4.79
CA ASP A 44 -10.21 -7.73 3.76
C ASP A 44 -11.24 -7.47 2.64
N PRO A 45 -10.82 -7.25 1.37
CA PRO A 45 -11.75 -7.00 0.27
C PRO A 45 -12.67 -8.19 -0.06
N ARG A 46 -12.35 -9.42 0.39
CA ARG A 46 -13.25 -10.58 0.26
C ARG A 46 -14.45 -10.50 1.18
N SER A 47 -14.35 -9.71 2.26
CA SER A 47 -15.40 -9.59 3.27
C SER A 47 -16.47 -8.56 2.92
N SER A 48 -16.16 -7.62 2.02
CA SER A 48 -17.08 -6.53 1.66
C SER A 48 -16.67 -5.84 0.37
N LEU A 49 -17.64 -5.61 -0.53
CA LEU A 49 -17.45 -4.83 -1.77
C LEU A 49 -17.07 -3.36 -1.53
N LYS A 50 -17.21 -2.86 -0.30
CA LYS A 50 -16.79 -1.49 0.06
C LYS A 50 -15.28 -1.36 0.26
N ILE A 51 -14.58 -2.47 0.48
CA ILE A 51 -13.14 -2.51 0.71
C ILE A 51 -12.47 -2.75 -0.64
N SER A 52 -11.76 -1.74 -1.15
CA SER A 52 -11.24 -1.78 -2.53
C SER A 52 -9.88 -2.48 -2.68
N TRP A 53 -9.12 -2.66 -1.60
CA TRP A 53 -7.86 -3.41 -1.54
C TRP A 53 -7.56 -3.82 -0.09
N PRO A 54 -6.70 -4.81 0.18
CA PRO A 54 -6.35 -5.21 1.55
C PRO A 54 -5.48 -4.16 2.26
N HIS A 55 -5.90 -3.73 3.46
CA HIS A 55 -5.18 -2.72 4.24
C HIS A 55 -5.57 -2.72 5.74
N TYR A 56 -4.90 -1.87 6.52
CA TYR A 56 -5.34 -1.44 7.84
C TYR A 56 -5.59 0.07 7.84
N ASP A 57 -6.65 0.50 8.51
CA ASP A 57 -6.83 1.91 8.87
C ASP A 57 -6.09 2.21 10.16
N ILE A 58 -5.19 3.19 10.13
CA ILE A 58 -4.41 3.62 11.29
C ILE A 58 -4.59 5.12 11.53
N SER A 59 -4.52 5.54 12.79
CA SER A 59 -4.55 6.95 13.17
C SER A 59 -3.23 7.66 12.83
N ALA A 60 -3.26 8.99 12.76
CA ALA A 60 -2.07 9.82 12.59
C ALA A 60 -0.94 9.50 13.61
N ASP A 61 -1.27 9.21 14.87
CA ASP A 61 -0.28 8.83 15.88
C ASP A 61 0.40 7.50 15.52
N ARG A 62 -0.38 6.51 15.06
CA ARG A 62 0.16 5.21 14.62
C ARG A 62 0.92 5.32 13.30
N ARG A 63 0.58 6.27 12.44
CA ARG A 63 1.36 6.60 11.25
C ARG A 63 2.78 7.03 11.62
N VAL A 64 2.94 7.86 12.66
CA VAL A 64 4.27 8.25 13.16
C VAL A 64 5.06 7.01 13.59
N ALA A 65 4.43 6.10 14.33
CA ALA A 65 5.06 4.82 14.71
C ALA A 65 5.41 3.95 13.50
N ALA A 66 4.53 3.87 12.50
CA ALA A 66 4.79 3.12 11.26
C ALA A 66 5.99 3.69 10.51
N LEU A 67 6.09 5.01 10.35
CA LEU A 67 7.23 5.67 9.71
C LEU A 67 8.53 5.42 10.49
N ALA A 68 8.49 5.54 11.83
CA ALA A 68 9.64 5.26 12.68
C ALA A 68 10.13 3.79 12.59
N LEU A 69 9.22 2.85 12.29
CA LEU A 69 9.54 1.44 12.06
C LEU A 69 9.92 1.12 10.59
N GLY A 70 10.02 2.14 9.73
CA GLY A 70 10.48 1.98 8.35
C GLY A 70 9.38 1.75 7.30
N ALA A 71 8.12 2.06 7.61
CA ALA A 71 7.09 2.15 6.58
C ALA A 71 7.45 3.23 5.54
N VAL A 72 7.19 2.94 4.27
CA VAL A 72 7.46 3.85 3.16
C VAL A 72 6.27 4.78 2.98
N GLU A 73 6.50 6.09 3.11
CA GLU A 73 5.49 7.10 2.86
C GLU A 73 5.13 7.18 1.37
N LEU A 74 3.84 7.16 1.06
CA LEU A 74 3.31 7.37 -0.29
C LEU A 74 2.38 8.58 -0.37
N GLY A 75 2.52 9.35 -1.44
CA GLY A 75 1.52 10.34 -1.84
C GLY A 75 0.33 9.71 -2.55
N ARG A 76 -0.78 10.44 -2.67
CA ARG A 76 -2.05 9.97 -3.25
C ARG A 76 -1.89 9.23 -4.59
N HIS A 77 -1.11 9.75 -5.52
CA HIS A 77 -0.94 9.13 -6.84
C HIS A 77 -0.21 7.79 -6.77
N GLN A 78 0.78 7.68 -5.88
CA GLN A 78 1.51 6.45 -5.62
C GLN A 78 0.63 5.43 -4.90
N THR A 79 -0.17 5.86 -3.92
CA THR A 79 -1.15 5.02 -3.23
C THR A 79 -2.11 4.37 -4.22
N VAL A 80 -2.69 5.14 -5.16
CA VAL A 80 -3.60 4.61 -6.18
C VAL A 80 -2.92 3.60 -7.10
N ALA A 81 -1.65 3.82 -7.46
CA ALA A 81 -0.91 2.89 -8.30
C ALA A 81 -0.57 1.60 -7.55
N MET A 82 -0.06 1.73 -6.32
CA MET A 82 0.36 0.59 -5.50
C MET A 82 -0.83 -0.24 -5.02
N SER A 83 -1.98 0.37 -4.69
CA SER A 83 -3.17 -0.38 -4.27
C SER A 83 -3.66 -1.35 -5.35
N ARG A 84 -3.50 -1.00 -6.64
CA ARG A 84 -3.82 -1.91 -7.75
C ARG A 84 -2.88 -3.11 -7.79
N ILE A 85 -1.58 -2.92 -7.55
CA ILE A 85 -0.60 -4.01 -7.43
C ILE A 85 -0.92 -4.90 -6.24
N VAL A 86 -1.18 -4.29 -5.08
CA VAL A 86 -1.56 -5.00 -3.86
C VAL A 86 -2.80 -5.86 -4.10
N MET A 87 -3.82 -5.33 -4.77
CA MET A 87 -5.03 -6.08 -5.09
C MET A 87 -4.76 -7.25 -6.04
N ASN A 88 -3.93 -7.08 -7.08
CA ASN A 88 -3.54 -8.18 -7.97
C ASN A 88 -2.84 -9.31 -7.22
N ARG A 89 -1.81 -8.97 -6.44
CA ARG A 89 -1.05 -9.95 -5.65
C ARG A 89 -1.92 -10.65 -4.62
N PHE A 90 -2.84 -9.92 -4.00
CA PHE A 90 -3.82 -10.48 -3.07
C PHE A 90 -4.72 -11.55 -3.71
N HIS A 91 -5.02 -11.40 -5.00
CA HIS A 91 -5.73 -12.40 -5.80
C HIS A 91 -4.83 -13.50 -6.39
N GLY A 92 -3.57 -13.58 -5.98
CA GLY A 92 -2.62 -14.58 -6.45
C GLY A 92 -2.05 -14.30 -7.85
N LEU A 93 -2.23 -13.08 -8.37
CA LEU A 93 -1.73 -12.67 -9.69
C LEU A 93 -0.35 -12.00 -9.59
N GLU A 94 0.51 -12.49 -8.70
CA GLU A 94 1.87 -11.98 -8.56
C GLU A 94 2.67 -12.21 -9.86
N GLY A 95 3.49 -11.23 -10.24
CA GLY A 95 4.25 -11.24 -11.50
C GLY A 95 3.52 -10.61 -12.68
N THR A 96 2.22 -10.33 -12.57
CA THR A 96 1.42 -9.67 -13.62
C THR A 96 1.43 -8.15 -13.54
N GLU A 97 2.24 -7.54 -12.66
CA GLU A 97 2.16 -6.12 -12.35
C GLU A 97 2.44 -5.23 -13.57
N ARG A 98 3.22 -5.73 -14.54
CA ARG A 98 3.50 -5.03 -15.80
C ARG A 98 2.32 -5.07 -16.78
N GLU A 99 1.46 -6.08 -16.68
CA GLU A 99 0.29 -6.26 -17.55
C GLU A 99 -0.94 -5.47 -17.04
N LEU A 100 -1.03 -5.25 -15.72
CA LEU A 100 -2.13 -4.51 -15.07
C LEU A 100 -2.22 -3.02 -15.49
N ASP A 101 -1.13 -2.46 -16.01
CA ASP A 101 -0.85 -1.01 -16.08
C ASP A 101 -1.33 -0.27 -14.82
N PRO A 102 -0.58 -0.33 -13.70
CA PRO A 102 -0.95 0.32 -12.44
C PRO A 102 -1.19 1.83 -12.59
N LEU A 103 -0.61 2.46 -13.63
CA LEU A 103 -0.72 3.88 -13.93
C LEU A 103 -1.81 4.22 -14.94
N ALA A 104 -2.66 3.27 -15.38
CA ALA A 104 -3.69 3.48 -16.40
C ALA A 104 -4.58 4.71 -16.12
N VAL A 105 -4.97 4.94 -14.87
CA VAL A 105 -5.75 6.13 -14.48
C VAL A 105 -4.95 7.41 -14.71
N HIS A 106 -3.68 7.44 -14.29
CA HIS A 106 -2.81 8.61 -14.45
C HIS A 106 -2.51 8.90 -15.92
N ARG A 107 -2.37 7.86 -16.76
CA ARG A 107 -2.26 8.00 -18.23
C ARG A 107 -3.53 8.57 -18.84
N ARG A 108 -4.69 8.02 -18.48
CA ARG A 108 -6.00 8.45 -19.01
C ARG A 108 -6.30 9.92 -18.75
N ILE A 109 -5.92 10.41 -17.57
CA ILE A 109 -6.17 11.81 -17.17
C ILE A 109 -5.05 12.77 -17.58
N GLY A 110 -4.01 12.30 -18.28
CA GLY A 110 -2.87 13.14 -18.67
C GLY A 110 -2.14 13.74 -17.46
N SER A 111 -1.97 12.98 -16.37
CA SER A 111 -1.35 13.47 -15.15
C SER A 111 0.05 14.02 -15.40
N ALA A 112 0.29 15.28 -15.02
CA ALA A 112 1.62 15.90 -15.09
C ALA A 112 2.68 15.16 -14.24
N LYS A 113 2.25 14.32 -13.29
CA LYS A 113 3.14 13.50 -12.46
C LYS A 113 3.56 12.18 -13.11
N LEU A 114 2.99 11.84 -14.27
CA LEU A 114 3.18 10.53 -14.91
C LEU A 114 4.66 10.13 -15.07
N PRO A 115 5.58 10.97 -15.58
CA PRO A 115 6.98 10.57 -15.72
C PRO A 115 7.67 10.22 -14.40
N LEU A 116 7.33 10.96 -13.33
CA LEU A 116 7.85 10.70 -11.99
C LEU A 116 7.26 9.41 -11.42
N LEU A 117 5.99 9.16 -11.66
CA LEU A 117 5.30 7.93 -11.22
C LEU A 117 5.83 6.70 -11.95
N GLU A 118 6.12 6.79 -13.25
CA GLU A 118 6.74 5.70 -14.02
C GLU A 118 8.11 5.34 -13.47
N LYS A 119 8.97 6.36 -13.26
CA LYS A 119 10.30 6.15 -12.67
C LYS A 119 10.22 5.54 -11.28
N TRP A 120 9.34 6.06 -10.43
CA TRP A 120 9.12 5.53 -9.08
C TRP A 120 8.61 4.09 -9.11
N LEU A 121 7.61 3.80 -9.94
CA LEU A 121 7.01 2.47 -10.01
C LEU A 121 8.03 1.44 -10.52
N ALA A 122 8.80 1.79 -11.54
CA ALA A 122 9.87 0.92 -12.05
C ALA A 122 10.87 0.57 -10.93
N ALA A 123 11.26 1.54 -10.10
CA ALA A 123 12.14 1.29 -8.97
C ALA A 123 11.51 0.38 -7.91
N GLU A 124 10.22 0.54 -7.59
CA GLU A 124 9.53 -0.35 -6.64
C GLU A 124 9.39 -1.78 -7.18
N LEU A 125 9.05 -1.95 -8.46
CA LEU A 125 8.93 -3.26 -9.07
C LEU A 125 10.27 -4.02 -9.12
N LEU A 126 11.39 -3.31 -9.30
CA LEU A 126 12.72 -3.92 -9.19
C LEU A 126 12.97 -4.47 -7.78
N ARG A 127 12.55 -3.74 -6.73
CA ARG A 127 12.68 -4.21 -5.34
C ARG A 127 11.82 -5.43 -5.02
N PHE A 128 10.71 -5.63 -5.74
CA PHE A 128 9.89 -6.83 -5.59
C PHE A 128 10.53 -8.05 -6.25
N ALA A 129 11.37 -7.85 -7.26
CA ALA A 129 12.07 -8.92 -7.97
C ALA A 129 13.37 -9.38 -7.31
N GLU A 130 13.92 -8.59 -6.36
CA GLU A 130 15.13 -8.98 -5.63
C GLU A 130 14.82 -10.14 -4.67
N PRO A 131 15.58 -11.26 -4.73
CA PRO A 131 15.39 -12.38 -3.81
C PRO A 131 15.60 -11.88 -2.37
N GLN A 132 14.65 -12.18 -1.49
CA GLN A 132 14.78 -11.84 -0.08
C GLN A 132 16.04 -12.54 0.46
N SER A 133 17.06 -11.76 0.86
CA SER A 133 18.15 -12.31 1.64
C SER A 133 17.55 -12.80 2.95
N THR A 134 17.42 -14.11 3.10
CA THR A 134 17.12 -14.74 4.38
C THR A 134 18.24 -14.39 5.34
N ALA A 135 17.95 -13.56 6.33
CA ALA A 135 18.78 -13.40 7.52
C ALA A 135 18.39 -14.47 8.54
#